data_AF-A0A838XE38-F1
#
_entry.id   AF-A0A838XE38-F1
#
_cell.length_a   1.000
_cell.length_b   1.000
_cell.length_c   1.000
_cell.angle_alpha   90.00
_cell.angle_beta   90.00
_cell.angle_gamma   90.00
#
_symmetry.space_group_name_H-M   'P 1'
#
loop_
_entity.id
_entity.type
_entity.pdbx_description
1 polymer ?
#
loop_
_entity_poly.entity_id
_entity_poly.type
_entity_poly.pdbx_seq_one_letter_code
_entity_poly.pdbx_strand_id
1 'polypeptide(L)'
;MKLKIQLPGAGRLTVGPSRKGALKTVSKRVGTSGKAAVWVKPSRATINRLKKELKKKGAASTKIRVKATYTPTGGKPRTVTKVYVFRMKR
;
A
#
# COMPACT_ATOMS: atom_id res chain seq x y z
N MET A 1 -2.49 -7.06 3.51
CA MET A 1 -2.49 -5.84 4.35
C MET A 1 -3.74 -5.04 4.03
N LYS A 2 -4.52 -4.60 5.02
CA LYS A 2 -5.75 -3.82 4.78
C LYS A 2 -5.44 -2.33 5.00
N LEU A 3 -5.59 -1.54 3.94
CA LEU A 3 -5.35 -0.11 3.95
C LEU A 3 -6.70 0.60 3.97
N LYS A 4 -7.04 1.18 5.12
CA LYS A 4 -8.24 1.99 5.29
C LYS A 4 -7.89 3.44 4.95
N ILE A 5 -8.66 4.03 4.03
CA ILE A 5 -8.54 5.43 3.62
C ILE A 5 -9.96 6.01 3.65
N GLN A 6 -10.08 7.19 4.24
CA GLN A 6 -11.31 7.97 4.17
C GLN A 6 -11.28 8.81 2.92
N LEU A 7 -12.28 8.63 2.07
CA LEU A 7 -12.38 9.26 0.77
C LEU A 7 -13.53 10.26 0.79
N PRO A 8 -13.28 11.52 0.37
CA PRO A 8 -14.27 12.58 0.42
C PRO A 8 -15.38 12.44 -0.63
N GLY A 9 -15.26 11.53 -1.59
CA GLY A 9 -16.20 11.43 -2.72
C GLY A 9 -15.96 10.21 -3.60
N ALA A 10 -16.68 10.16 -4.72
CA ALA A 10 -16.40 9.21 -5.78
C ALA A 10 -15.05 9.50 -6.44
N GLY A 11 -14.33 8.45 -6.82
CA GLY A 11 -13.04 8.58 -7.46
C GLY A 11 -12.31 7.25 -7.69
N ARG A 12 -11.07 7.35 -8.11
CA ARG A 12 -10.16 6.23 -8.32
C ARG A 12 -9.11 6.21 -7.22
N LEU A 13 -9.07 5.12 -6.46
CA LEU A 13 -8.02 4.89 -5.47
C LEU A 13 -6.96 3.96 -6.05
N THR A 14 -5.73 4.46 -6.17
CA THR A 14 -4.57 3.71 -6.65
C THR A 14 -3.59 3.55 -5.51
N VAL A 15 -3.38 2.32 -5.04
CA VAL A 15 -2.42 2.01 -3.99
C VAL A 15 -1.23 1.30 -4.61
N GLY A 16 -0.07 1.95 -4.57
CA GLY A 16 1.15 1.46 -5.18
C GLY A 16 2.32 1.44 -4.21
N PRO A 17 3.45 0.85 -4.64
CA PRO A 17 4.67 0.91 -3.88
C PRO A 17 5.24 2.32 -3.79
N SER A 18 5.76 2.69 -2.62
CA SER A 18 6.54 3.93 -2.48
C SER A 18 7.92 3.85 -3.15
N ARG A 19 8.44 2.64 -3.41
CA ARG A 19 9.70 2.37 -4.14
C ARG A 19 9.43 1.33 -5.23
N LYS A 20 9.87 1.58 -6.47
CA LYS A 20 9.67 0.70 -7.64
C LYS A 20 9.92 -0.78 -7.24
N GLY A 21 8.92 -1.64 -7.46
CA GLY A 21 9.02 -3.09 -7.20
C GLY A 21 8.69 -3.57 -5.78
N ALA A 22 8.21 -2.71 -4.87
CA ALA A 22 7.93 -3.12 -3.48
C ALA A 22 6.53 -3.73 -3.23
N LEU A 23 5.55 -3.48 -4.10
CA LEU A 23 4.16 -3.87 -3.89
C LEU A 23 3.48 -4.05 -5.25
N LYS A 24 2.48 -4.94 -5.34
CA LYS A 24 1.57 -4.91 -6.48
C LYS A 24 0.72 -3.65 -6.37
N THR A 25 0.64 -2.89 -7.46
CA THR A 25 -0.28 -1.76 -7.55
C THR A 25 -1.70 -2.29 -7.59
N VAL A 26 -2.53 -1.81 -6.68
CA VAL A 26 -3.96 -2.15 -6.60
C VAL A 26 -4.75 -0.89 -6.92
N SER A 27 -5.57 -0.94 -7.97
CA SER A 27 -6.51 0.13 -8.30
C SER A 27 -7.90 -0.30 -7.88
N LYS A 28 -8.65 0.58 -7.20
CA LYS A 28 -10.05 0.36 -6.85
C LYS A 28 -10.86 1.60 -7.22
N ARG A 29 -11.94 1.41 -7.96
CA ARG A 29 -12.94 2.46 -8.21
C ARG A 29 -13.82 2.60 -6.97
N VAL A 30 -14.09 3.82 -6.56
CA VAL A 30 -14.88 4.15 -5.39
C VAL A 30 -16.05 4.97 -5.89
N GLY A 31 -17.26 4.42 -5.79
CA GLY A 31 -18.48 5.04 -6.31
C GLY A 31 -19.10 6.09 -5.39
N THR A 32 -18.76 6.06 -4.09
CA THR A 32 -19.39 6.91 -3.07
C THR A 32 -18.36 7.43 -2.06
N SER A 33 -18.62 8.59 -1.47
CA SER A 33 -17.86 9.12 -0.33
C SER A 33 -17.90 8.13 0.84
N GLY A 34 -16.76 7.89 1.51
CA GLY A 34 -16.73 7.00 2.66
C GLY A 34 -15.38 6.32 2.92
N LYS A 35 -15.41 5.33 3.82
CA LYS A 35 -14.22 4.55 4.20
C LYS A 35 -13.97 3.45 3.17
N ALA A 36 -13.00 3.65 2.28
CA ALA A 36 -12.55 2.60 1.38
C ALA A 36 -11.46 1.76 2.07
N ALA A 37 -11.63 0.45 2.02
CA ALA A 37 -10.58 -0.50 2.37
C ALA A 37 -10.01 -1.14 1.11
N VAL A 38 -8.69 -1.08 0.95
CA VAL A 38 -7.96 -1.77 -0.11
C VAL A 38 -7.02 -2.79 0.49
N TRP A 39 -7.08 -4.02 -0.03
CA TRP A 39 -6.14 -5.06 0.31
C TRP A 39 -4.89 -4.90 -0.54
N VAL A 40 -3.81 -4.45 0.09
CA VAL A 40 -2.50 -4.38 -0.53
C VAL A 40 -1.76 -5.67 -0.20
N LYS A 41 -1.22 -6.32 -1.22
CA LYS A 41 -0.36 -7.49 -1.06
C LYS A 41 1.02 -7.16 -1.63
N PRO A 42 2.11 -7.33 -0.85
CA PRO A 42 3.45 -7.29 -1.41
C PRO A 42 3.60 -8.36 -2.48
N SER A 43 4.40 -8.06 -3.51
CA SER A 43 4.69 -9.02 -4.55
C SER A 43 5.57 -10.15 -3.99
N ARG A 44 5.56 -11.35 -4.61
CA ARG A 44 6.45 -12.45 -4.20
C ARG A 44 7.93 -12.03 -4.23
N ALA A 45 8.33 -11.28 -5.25
CA ALA A 45 9.68 -10.73 -5.37
C ALA A 45 10.04 -9.81 -4.19
N THR A 46 9.11 -8.94 -3.79
CA THR A 46 9.29 -8.09 -2.61
C THR A 46 9.39 -8.90 -1.33
N ILE A 47 8.50 -9.89 -1.13
CA ILE A 47 8.54 -10.73 0.06
C ILE A 47 9.90 -11.43 0.16
N ASN A 48 10.40 -12.00 -0.94
CA ASN A 48 11.71 -12.67 -0.95
C ASN A 48 12.86 -11.69 -0.66
N ARG A 49 12.83 -10.49 -1.24
CA ARG A 49 13.82 -9.44 -0.95
C ARG A 49 13.80 -9.02 0.51
N LEU A 50 12.61 -8.75 1.06
CA LEU A 50 12.43 -8.38 2.46
C LEU A 50 12.87 -9.51 3.40
N LYS A 51 12.52 -10.76 3.10
CA LYS A 51 13.01 -11.92 3.86
C LYS A 51 14.53 -12.00 3.84
N LYS A 52 15.18 -11.79 2.68
CA LYS A 52 16.65 -11.76 2.59
C LYS A 52 17.26 -10.63 3.39
N GLU A 53 16.70 -9.41 3.32
CA GLU A 53 17.17 -8.27 4.11
C GLU A 53 16.97 -8.48 5.61
N LEU A 54 15.83 -9.04 6.01
CA LEU A 54 15.53 -9.38 7.40
C LEU A 54 16.50 -10.45 7.91
N LYS A 55 16.78 -11.49 7.12
CA LYS A 55 17.75 -12.53 7.45
C LYS A 55 19.17 -11.96 7.58
N LYS A 56 19.59 -11.08 6.67
CA LYS A 56 20.90 -10.41 6.76
C LYS A 56 21.02 -9.51 7.99
N LYS A 57 19.93 -8.85 8.39
CA LYS A 57 19.91 -7.93 9.53
C LYS A 57 19.57 -8.61 10.87
N GLY A 58 19.28 -9.90 10.88
CA GLY A 58 18.78 -10.60 12.09
C GLY A 58 17.46 -10.03 12.62
N ALA A 59 16.69 -9.32 11.79
CA ALA A 59 15.49 -8.61 12.22
C ALA A 59 14.23 -9.44 11.98
N ALA A 60 13.29 -9.41 12.94
CA ALA A 60 12.00 -10.10 12.81
C ALA A 60 10.96 -9.30 11.97
N SER A 61 11.22 -8.01 11.73
CA SER A 61 10.26 -7.13 11.04
C SER A 61 10.92 -5.97 10.32
N THR A 62 10.29 -5.49 9.24
CA THR A 62 10.78 -4.37 8.41
C THR A 62 9.63 -3.45 8.03
N LYS A 63 9.92 -2.16 7.89
CA LYS A 63 8.94 -1.12 7.55
C LYS A 63 8.86 -0.98 6.03
N ILE A 64 7.70 -1.26 5.45
CA ILE A 64 7.36 -1.03 4.04
C ILE A 64 6.59 0.28 3.93
N ARG A 65 7.09 1.23 3.13
CA ARG A 65 6.34 2.43 2.77
C ARG A 65 5.42 2.15 1.58
N VAL A 66 4.16 2.49 1.74
CA VAL A 66 3.09 2.32 0.75
C VAL A 66 2.58 3.69 0.35
N LYS A 67 2.46 3.95 -0.94
CA LYS A 67 1.94 5.21 -1.46
C LYS A 67 0.53 4.97 -1.97
N ALA A 68 -0.45 5.62 -1.37
CA ALA A 68 -1.84 5.56 -1.78
C ALA A 68 -2.23 6.90 -2.41
N THR A 69 -2.47 6.89 -3.71
CA THR A 69 -2.94 8.05 -4.47
C THR A 69 -4.43 7.90 -4.70
N TYR A 70 -5.20 8.86 -4.21
CA TYR A 70 -6.62 8.99 -4.44
C TYR A 70 -6.88 10.09 -5.46
N THR A 71 -7.53 9.76 -6.57
CA THR A 71 -7.92 10.70 -7.62
C THR A 71 -9.44 10.85 -7.60
N PRO A 72 -10.01 11.95 -7.07
CA PRO A 72 -11.45 12.18 -7.13
C PRO A 72 -11.92 12.39 -8.58
N THR A 73 -13.19 12.11 -8.88
CA THR A 73 -13.76 12.27 -10.23
C THR A 73 -13.75 13.73 -10.72
N GLY A 74 -13.68 14.71 -9.80
CA GLY A 74 -13.66 16.14 -10.13
C GLY A 74 -12.74 16.95 -9.20
N GLY A 75 -11.44 16.66 -9.18
CA GLY A 75 -10.49 17.43 -8.37
C GLY A 75 -9.06 16.93 -8.43
N LYS A 76 -8.17 17.55 -7.65
CA LYS A 76 -6.74 17.20 -7.62
C LYS A 76 -6.50 15.87 -6.87
N PRO A 77 -5.61 14.99 -7.38
CA PRO A 77 -5.27 13.76 -6.70
C PRO A 77 -4.56 14.02 -5.37
N ARG A 78 -4.99 13.33 -4.31
CA ARG A 78 -4.37 13.35 -2.99
C ARG A 78 -3.51 12.11 -2.80
N THR A 79 -2.26 12.31 -2.41
CA THR A 79 -1.34 11.21 -2.13
C THR A 79 -1.10 11.10 -0.64
N VAL A 80 -1.28 9.90 -0.09
CA VAL A 80 -0.99 9.58 1.30
C VAL A 80 0.07 8.50 1.35
N THR A 81 1.14 8.73 2.09
CA THR A 81 2.14 7.71 2.37
C THR A 81 1.81 7.04 3.69
N LYS A 82 1.65 5.71 3.70
CA LYS A 82 1.50 4.93 4.93
C LYS A 82 2.67 3.98 5.10
N VAL A 83 3.20 3.92 6.31
CA VAL A 83 4.23 2.97 6.69
C VAL A 83 3.55 1.75 7.29
N TYR A 84 3.89 0.57 6.79
CA TYR A 84 3.41 -0.72 7.29
C TYR A 84 4.57 -1.55 7.80
N VAL A 85 4.41 -2.22 8.93
CA VAL A 85 5.39 -3.18 9.41
C VAL A 85 5.08 -4.55 8.80
N PHE A 86 6.00 -5.06 8.00
CA PHE A 86 6.01 -6.44 7.54
C PHE A 86 6.77 -7.28 8.55
N ARG A 87 6.08 -8.23 9.18
CA ARG A 87 6.69 -9.24 10.05
C ARG A 87 6.91 -10.51 9.26
N MET A 88 8.08 -11.11 9.44
CA MET A 88 8.33 -12.46 8.95
C MET A 88 7.48 -13.39 9.84
N LYS A 89 6.45 -14.03 9.27
CA LYS A 89 5.83 -15.17 9.97
C LYS A 89 6.91 -16.26 10.01
N ARG A 90 7.25 -16.68 11.23
CA ARG A 90 8.00 -17.90 11.49
C ARG A 90 7.28 -19.07 10.84
#